data_AF-A0A847VDI0-F1
#
_entry.id   AF-A0A847VDI0-F1
#
_cell.length_a   1.000
_cell.length_b   1.000
_cell.length_c   1.000
_cell.angle_alpha   90.00
_cell.angle_beta   90.00
_cell.angle_gamma   90.00
#
_symmetry.space_group_name_H-M   'P 1'
#
loop_
_entity.id
_entity.type
_entity.pdbx_description
1 polymer ?
#
loop_
_entity_poly.entity_id
_entity_poly.type
_entity_poly.pdbx_seq_one_letter_code
_entity_poly.pdbx_strand_id
1 'polypeptide(L)'
;LSTDIQYQQNLCFFKNVSGGIHIDSNRYSLFFGDTYATSTDIDIKDLPKNINITGVNLTNNNEIFFTEGNFKPSSYGTLNVTDGINTFQIYINKEGLVGYEKK
;
A
#
# COMPACT_ATOMS: atom_id res chain seq x y z
N LEU A 1 4.19 4.92 5.11
CA LEU A 1 3.10 4.15 4.47
C LEU A 1 2.27 4.99 3.49
N SER A 2 1.49 6.00 3.90
CA SER A 2 0.71 6.82 2.93
C SER A 2 1.61 7.47 1.86
N THR A 3 2.76 8.02 2.26
CA THR A 3 3.79 8.53 1.35
C THR A 3 4.34 7.45 0.42
N ASP A 4 4.57 6.24 0.91
CA ASP A 4 5.09 5.12 0.11
C ASP A 4 4.05 4.62 -0.91
N ILE A 5 2.77 4.64 -0.56
CA ILE A 5 1.65 4.36 -1.49
C ILE A 5 1.67 5.38 -2.63
N GLN A 6 1.77 6.68 -2.31
CA GLN A 6 1.87 7.72 -3.34
C GLN A 6 3.16 7.60 -4.17
N TYR A 7 4.27 7.25 -3.54
CA TYR A 7 5.54 7.04 -4.23
C TYR A 7 5.42 5.90 -5.24
N GLN A 8 4.91 4.74 -4.83
CA GLN A 8 4.75 3.57 -5.69
C GLN A 8 3.78 3.85 -6.84
N GLN A 9 2.66 4.50 -6.56
CA GLN A 9 1.69 4.92 -7.57
C GLN A 9 2.34 5.77 -8.67
N ASN A 10 3.08 6.81 -8.28
CA ASN A 10 3.78 7.68 -9.22
C ASN A 10 4.83 6.91 -10.01
N LEU A 11 5.57 6.04 -9.34
CA LEU A 11 6.66 5.33 -9.97
C LEU A 11 6.17 4.28 -10.98
N CYS A 12 5.10 3.54 -10.68
CA CYS A 12 4.41 2.64 -11.62
C CYS A 12 3.88 3.39 -12.85
N PHE A 13 3.30 4.58 -12.62
CA PHE A 13 2.82 5.45 -13.69
C PHE A 13 3.97 5.94 -14.59
N PHE A 14 5.01 6.56 -14.01
CA PHE A 14 6.08 7.18 -14.79
C PHE A 14 7.03 6.18 -15.46
N LYS A 15 7.31 5.04 -14.81
CA LYS A 15 8.17 4.01 -15.40
C LYS A 15 7.41 3.06 -16.31
N ASN A 16 6.08 3.18 -16.39
CA ASN A 16 5.22 2.27 -17.13
C ASN A 16 5.47 0.81 -16.71
N VAL A 17 5.41 0.54 -15.41
CA VAL A 17 5.60 -0.79 -14.82
C VAL A 17 4.48 -1.10 -13.84
N SER A 18 4.00 -2.34 -13.84
CA SER A 18 3.07 -2.83 -12.83
C SER A 18 3.79 -3.02 -11.50
N GLY A 19 3.06 -2.84 -10.40
CA GLY A 19 3.62 -3.05 -9.07
C GLY A 19 2.63 -2.68 -7.99
N GLY A 20 3.06 -2.74 -6.75
CA GLY A 20 2.15 -2.54 -5.64
C GLY A 20 2.82 -2.53 -4.29
N ILE A 21 1.96 -2.63 -3.28
CA ILE A 21 2.35 -2.70 -1.88
C ILE A 21 1.61 -3.87 -1.26
N HIS A 22 2.37 -4.82 -0.72
CA HIS A 22 1.87 -5.91 0.09
C HIS A 22 1.89 -5.50 1.57
N ILE A 23 0.80 -5.76 2.29
CA ILE A 23 0.58 -5.34 3.66
C ILE A 23 0.60 -6.53 4.61
N ASP A 24 1.50 -6.49 5.60
CA ASP A 24 1.53 -7.42 6.72
C ASP A 24 1.21 -6.70 8.03
N SER A 25 1.10 -7.45 9.14
CA SER A 25 0.74 -6.90 10.45
C SER A 25 1.75 -5.89 11.00
N ASN A 26 3.03 -6.01 10.68
CA ASN A 26 4.12 -5.20 11.25
C ASN A 26 5.15 -4.74 10.21
N ARG A 27 4.86 -4.94 8.93
CA ARG A 27 5.70 -4.51 7.81
C ARG A 27 4.83 -4.32 6.58
N TYR A 28 5.41 -3.70 5.58
CA TYR A 28 4.84 -3.67 4.25
C TYR A 28 5.98 -3.77 3.24
N SER A 29 5.67 -4.24 2.05
CA SER A 29 6.67 -4.44 1.00
C SER A 29 6.22 -3.74 -0.26
N LEU A 30 7.08 -2.89 -0.82
CA LEU A 30 6.90 -2.36 -2.17
C LEU A 30 7.41 -3.39 -3.16
N PHE A 31 6.69 -3.61 -4.26
CA PHE A 31 7.08 -4.61 -5.24
C PHE A 31 6.80 -4.16 -6.68
N PHE A 32 7.57 -4.68 -7.63
CA PHE A 32 7.32 -4.55 -9.07
C PHE A 32 6.94 -5.89 -9.71
N GLY A 33 6.05 -5.85 -10.70
CA GLY A 33 5.49 -7.04 -11.35
C GLY A 33 4.01 -7.23 -11.01
N ASP A 34 3.42 -8.29 -11.55
CA ASP A 34 1.96 -8.48 -11.54
C ASP A 34 1.38 -8.88 -10.18
N THR A 35 2.20 -9.51 -9.32
CA THR A 35 1.81 -9.90 -7.96
C THR A 35 3.02 -9.84 -7.04
N TYR A 36 2.77 -9.71 -5.73
CA TYR A 36 3.84 -9.81 -4.73
C TYR A 36 4.57 -11.15 -4.80
N ALA A 37 3.83 -12.25 -4.97
CA ALA A 37 4.37 -13.62 -4.96
C ALA A 37 5.32 -13.93 -6.13
N THR A 38 5.14 -13.27 -7.26
CA THR A 38 5.97 -13.45 -8.46
C THR A 38 7.00 -12.33 -8.64
N SER A 39 7.02 -11.34 -7.75
CA SER A 39 7.92 -10.19 -7.85
C SER A 39 9.35 -10.58 -7.50
N THR A 40 10.31 -10.09 -8.29
CA THR A 40 11.75 -10.24 -8.03
C THR A 40 12.38 -9.00 -7.43
N ASP A 41 11.67 -7.86 -7.45
CA ASP A 41 12.14 -6.58 -6.94
C ASP A 41 11.20 -6.14 -5.83
N ILE A 42 11.59 -6.48 -4.60
CA ILE A 42 10.82 -6.28 -3.38
C ILE A 42 11.65 -5.45 -2.40
N ASP A 43 11.11 -4.31 -1.99
CA ASP A 43 11.67 -3.45 -0.93
C ASP A 43 10.82 -3.58 0.33
N ILE A 44 11.37 -4.21 1.36
CA ILE A 44 10.69 -4.49 2.63
C ILE A 44 10.89 -3.30 3.58
N LYS A 45 9.79 -2.81 4.15
CA LYS A 45 9.76 -1.77 5.17
C LYS A 45 9.18 -2.33 6.47
N ASP A 46 10.07 -2.57 7.44
CA ASP A 46 9.65 -2.92 8.80
C ASP A 46 9.11 -1.70 9.55
N LEU A 47 8.00 -1.89 10.25
CA LEU A 47 7.48 -0.88 11.17
C LEU A 47 8.18 -0.99 12.54
N PRO A 48 8.22 0.10 13.32
CA PRO A 48 8.67 0.05 14.70
C PRO A 48 7.87 -0.98 15.52
N LYS A 49 8.50 -1.61 16.52
CA LYS A 49 7.91 -2.73 17.28
C LYS A 49 6.55 -2.46 17.91
N ASN A 50 6.22 -1.20 18.20
CA ASN A 50 4.96 -0.79 18.80
C ASN A 50 3.90 -0.38 17.78
N ILE A 51 4.21 -0.39 16.48
CA ILE A 51 3.29 0.00 15.42
C ILE A 51 2.80 -1.25 14.69
N ASN A 52 1.48 -1.38 14.57
CA ASN A 52 0.85 -2.48 13.86
C ASN A 52 -0.12 -1.97 12.79
N ILE A 53 -0.24 -2.74 11.72
CA ILE A 53 -1.29 -2.58 10.72
C ILE A 53 -2.43 -3.54 11.04
N THR A 54 -3.65 -3.03 11.07
CA THR A 54 -4.87 -3.78 11.38
C THR A 54 -6.03 -3.33 10.51
N GLY A 55 -7.12 -4.10 10.48
CA GLY A 55 -8.33 -3.72 9.76
C GLY A 55 -8.09 -3.44 8.27
N VAL A 56 -7.24 -4.25 7.63
CA VAL A 56 -6.98 -4.19 6.19
C VAL A 56 -8.26 -4.60 5.47
N ASN A 57 -8.83 -3.66 4.73
CA ASN A 57 -10.04 -3.82 3.93
C ASN A 57 -9.74 -3.26 2.53
N LEU A 58 -9.02 -4.04 1.74
CA LEU A 58 -8.68 -3.74 0.35
C LEU A 58 -9.45 -4.68 -0.58
N THR A 59 -9.69 -4.25 -1.81
CA THR A 59 -10.37 -5.06 -2.82
C THR A 59 -9.54 -6.25 -3.32
N ASN A 60 -8.23 -6.27 -3.07
CA ASN A 60 -7.32 -7.36 -3.41
C ASN A 60 -6.56 -7.87 -2.18
N ASN A 61 -7.30 -8.45 -1.22
CA ASN A 61 -6.74 -9.00 0.02
C ASN A 61 -5.86 -7.99 0.78
N ASN A 62 -4.55 -8.22 0.81
CA ASN A 62 -3.56 -7.41 1.51
C ASN A 62 -2.72 -6.56 0.56
N GLU A 63 -3.17 -6.36 -0.70
CA GLU A 63 -2.37 -5.70 -1.73
C GLU A 63 -3.05 -4.48 -2.32
N ILE A 64 -2.30 -3.39 -2.38
CA ILE A 64 -2.59 -2.22 -3.21
C ILE A 64 -1.80 -2.39 -4.51
N PHE A 65 -2.48 -2.42 -5.66
CA PHE A 65 -1.88 -2.77 -6.94
C PHE A 65 -2.14 -1.68 -7.98
N PHE A 66 -1.09 -1.31 -8.70
CA PHE A 66 -1.07 -0.31 -9.76
C PHE A 66 -0.66 -0.99 -11.06
N THR A 67 -1.46 -0.81 -12.10
CA THR A 67 -1.12 -1.30 -13.43
C THR A 67 -0.19 -0.33 -14.15
N GLU A 68 0.65 -0.87 -15.03
CA GLU A 68 1.58 -0.08 -15.84
C GLU A 68 0.89 1.10 -16.55
N GLY A 69 1.50 2.29 -16.43
CA GLY A 69 1.03 3.49 -17.12
C GLY A 69 -0.32 4.04 -16.63
N ASN A 70 -0.94 3.42 -15.62
CA ASN A 70 -2.20 3.87 -15.04
C ASN A 70 -1.98 4.48 -13.66
N PHE A 71 -2.39 5.73 -13.50
CA PHE A 71 -2.35 6.39 -12.20
C PHE A 71 -3.37 5.82 -11.21
N LYS A 72 -4.51 5.32 -11.71
CA LYS A 72 -5.57 4.78 -10.85
C LYS A 72 -5.17 3.38 -10.38
N PRO A 73 -5.32 3.08 -9.08
CA PRO A 73 -5.06 1.76 -8.57
C PRO A 73 -6.13 0.79 -9.09
N SER A 74 -5.69 -0.43 -9.36
CA SER A 74 -6.60 -1.56 -9.60
C SER A 74 -7.20 -2.12 -8.30
N SER A 75 -6.51 -1.94 -7.17
CA SER A 75 -7.03 -2.28 -5.84
C SER A 75 -6.97 -1.11 -4.88
N TYR A 76 -8.05 -0.93 -4.13
CA TYR A 76 -8.27 0.24 -3.28
C TYR A 76 -8.99 -0.16 -2.00
N GLY A 77 -9.05 0.76 -1.03
CA GLY A 77 -9.68 0.50 0.25
C GLY A 77 -8.98 1.21 1.41
N THR A 78 -9.04 0.60 2.59
CA THR A 78 -8.57 1.21 3.84
C THR A 78 -7.76 0.22 4.68
N LEU A 79 -6.85 0.74 5.49
CA LEU A 79 -6.14 0.00 6.53
C LEU A 79 -5.91 0.92 7.74
N ASN A 80 -5.77 0.36 8.92
CA ASN A 80 -5.49 1.12 10.13
C ASN A 80 -4.05 0.90 10.58
N VAL A 81 -3.35 1.98 10.93
CA VAL A 81 -2.04 1.94 11.57
C VAL A 81 -2.23 2.41 13.01
N THR A 82 -1.81 1.59 13.98
CA THR A 82 -2.00 1.88 15.41
C THR A 82 -0.73 1.64 16.21
N ASP A 83 -0.52 2.49 17.22
CA ASP A 83 0.52 2.31 18.25
C ASP A 83 -0.03 1.66 19.54
N GLY A 84 -1.30 1.22 19.52
CA GLY A 84 -2.05 0.71 20.67
C GLY A 84 -2.85 1.79 21.43
N ILE A 85 -2.56 3.07 21.22
CA ILE A 85 -3.25 4.20 21.87
C ILE A 85 -3.94 5.07 20.81
N ASN A 86 -3.22 5.45 19.77
CA ASN A 86 -3.67 6.20 18.62
C ASN A 86 -3.91 5.25 17.44
N THR A 87 -4.94 5.53 16.67
CA THR A 87 -5.21 4.83 15.41
C THR A 87 -5.38 5.85 14.29
N PHE A 88 -4.66 5.63 13.19
CA PHE A 88 -4.81 6.38 11.96
C PHE A 88 -5.33 5.44 10.89
N GLN A 89 -6.42 5.84 10.23
CA GLN A 89 -6.88 5.16 9.03
C GLN A 89 -6.14 5.73 7.83
N ILE A 90 -5.51 4.86 7.06
CA ILE A 90 -4.96 5.18 5.74
C ILE A 90 -5.95 4.65 4.71
N TYR A 91 -6.22 5.45 3.68
CA TYR A 91 -7.12 5.06 2.60
C TYR A 91 -6.54 5.42 1.25
N ILE A 92 -6.91 4.61 0.25
CA ILE A 92 -6.75 4.91 -1.16
C ILE A 92 -8.09 4.65 -1.84
N ASN A 93 -8.57 5.60 -2.66
CA ASN A 93 -9.81 5.43 -3.40
C ASN A 93 -9.56 4.95 -4.84
N LYS A 94 -10.64 4.58 -5.54
CA LYS A 94 -10.60 4.14 -6.95
C LYS A 94 -10.02 5.17 -7.94
N GLU A 95 -9.96 6.44 -7.56
CA GLU A 95 -9.37 7.52 -8.37
C GLU A 95 -7.88 7.71 -8.10
N GLY A 96 -7.32 6.96 -7.14
CA GLY A 96 -5.92 7.06 -6.75
C GLY A 96 -5.63 8.19 -5.76
N LEU A 97 -6.65 8.74 -5.10
CA LEU A 97 -6.43 9.66 -3.98
C LEU A 97 -6.03 8.85 -2.74
N VAL A 98 -4.82 9.12 -2.26
CA VAL A 98 -4.28 8.54 -1.02
C VAL A 98 -4.36 9.57 0.09
N GLY A 99 -4.90 9.17 1.24
CA GLY A 99 -5.04 10.03 2.41
C GLY A 99 -4.92 9.26 3.72
N TYR A 100 -4.93 10.01 4.82
CA TYR A 100 -5.02 9.44 6.15
C TYR A 100 -5.78 10.37 7.10
N GLU A 101 -6.47 9.79 8.07
CA GLU A 101 -7.21 10.52 9.09
C GLU A 101 -7.12 9.83 10.45
N LYS A 102 -7.26 10.59 11.53
CA LYS A 102 -7.26 10.04 12.89
C LYS A 102 -8.61 9.41 13.17
N LYS A 103 -8.60 8.20 13.70
CA LYS A 103 -9.80 7.44 14.10
C LYS A 103 -10.06 7.54 15.60
#